data_AF-A0A0C3FKD9-F1
#
_entry.id   AF-A0A0C3FKD9-F1
#
_cell.length_a   1.000
_cell.length_b   1.000
_cell.length_c   1.000
_cell.angle_alpha   90.00
_cell.angle_beta   90.00
_cell.angle_gamma   90.00
#
_symmetry.space_group_name_H-M   'P 1'
#
loop_
_entity.id
_entity.type
_entity.pdbx_description
1 polymer ?
#
loop_
_entity_poly.entity_id
_entity_poly.type
_entity_poly.pdbx_seq_one_letter_code
_entity_poly.pdbx_strand_id
1 'polypeptide(L)'
;MELVDAQADLACVTAQNEGLQRKAHASFMRGYRALGRLHRDAEKSQTQFFKEKGVITDSSQEMTGELVAECSMPVTRVNKVIRTVARGFGITLKDTVDKHSVSHILLEGELASEIQLVSEMHNAGNLTISGDGTTNKHINLKLKHGLMVTPTYASDPDAPTMNTIPSQQFFSINTAIDHKSETQLQGWKDLIDHHAEDQKKLVHLFKSWKDSCKREMRGEEAILLASLSDLICLIWEETERNISNASGLTGWQVLSADE
;
A
#
# COMPACT_ATOMS: atom_id res chain seq x y z
N MET A 1 54.73 8.50 61.94
CA MET A 1 54.67 8.31 60.47
C MET A 1 53.57 7.34 60.10
N GLU A 2 53.46 6.19 60.77
CA GLU A 2 52.46 5.13 60.48
C GLU A 2 50.96 5.53 60.63
N LEU A 3 50.62 6.49 61.49
CA LEU A 3 49.22 6.93 61.70
C LEU A 3 48.66 7.76 60.52
N VAL A 4 49.52 8.46 59.80
CA VAL A 4 49.12 9.31 58.66
C VAL A 4 48.89 8.45 57.42
N ASP A 5 49.74 7.44 57.21
CA ASP A 5 49.57 6.46 56.12
C ASP A 5 48.30 5.63 56.30
N ALA A 6 47.97 5.23 57.52
CA ALA A 6 46.71 4.52 57.82
C ALA A 6 45.46 5.37 57.55
N GLN A 7 45.50 6.69 57.76
CA GLN A 7 44.40 7.60 57.43
C GLN A 7 44.26 7.82 55.92
N ALA A 8 45.38 7.91 55.20
CA ALA A 8 45.38 8.00 53.74
C ALA A 8 44.81 6.73 53.09
N ASP A 9 45.19 5.55 53.61
CA ASP A 9 44.69 4.26 53.16
C ASP A 9 43.18 4.09 53.46
N LEU A 10 42.73 4.52 54.65
CA LEU A 10 41.30 4.49 54.99
C LEU A 10 40.47 5.37 54.05
N ALA A 11 40.97 6.57 53.71
CA ALA A 11 40.33 7.48 52.76
C ALA A 11 40.32 6.92 51.32
N CYS A 12 41.35 6.18 50.93
CA CYS A 12 41.41 5.51 49.63
C CYS A 12 40.37 4.39 49.53
N VAL A 13 40.26 3.57 50.59
CA VAL A 13 39.32 2.44 50.65
C VAL A 13 37.86 2.92 50.70
N THR A 14 37.55 4.01 51.43
CA THR A 14 36.20 4.59 51.42
C THR A 14 35.82 5.14 50.05
N ALA A 15 36.72 5.84 49.36
CA ALA A 15 36.49 6.32 48.00
C ALA A 15 36.27 5.17 46.99
N GLN A 16 37.02 4.08 47.11
CA GLN A 16 36.80 2.87 46.32
C GLN A 16 35.44 2.22 46.60
N ASN A 17 35.04 2.13 47.87
CA ASN A 17 33.74 1.58 48.26
C ASN A 17 32.57 2.42 47.70
N GLU A 18 32.65 3.74 47.77
CA GLU A 18 31.66 4.62 47.16
C GLU A 18 31.60 4.47 45.62
N GLY A 19 32.75 4.27 44.98
CA GLY A 19 32.84 3.96 43.56
C GLY A 19 32.19 2.62 43.20
N LEU A 20 32.41 1.59 44.03
CA LEU A 20 31.79 0.27 43.88
C LEU A 20 30.27 0.33 44.12
N GLN A 21 29.81 1.05 45.14
CA GLN A 21 28.39 1.27 45.41
C GLN A 21 27.69 1.98 44.24
N ARG A 22 28.33 3.01 43.65
CA ARG A 22 27.81 3.69 42.46
C ARG A 22 27.70 2.74 41.25
N LYS A 23 28.73 1.92 41.00
CA LYS A 23 28.70 0.91 39.91
C LYS A 23 27.63 -0.15 40.13
N ALA A 24 27.49 -0.65 41.36
CA ALA A 24 26.47 -1.62 41.72
C ALA A 24 25.05 -1.06 41.51
N HIS A 25 24.80 0.17 41.96
CA HIS A 25 23.53 0.85 41.74
C HIS A 25 23.23 1.08 40.25
N ALA A 26 24.23 1.50 39.46
CA ALA A 26 24.07 1.66 38.01
C ALA A 26 23.75 0.33 37.29
N SER A 27 24.36 -0.78 37.72
CA SER A 27 24.07 -2.12 37.19
C SER A 27 22.68 -2.60 37.59
N PHE A 28 22.27 -2.39 38.84
CA PHE A 28 20.91 -2.67 39.31
C PHE A 28 19.86 -1.90 38.50
N MET A 29 20.06 -0.59 38.31
CA MET A 29 19.16 0.26 37.52
C MET A 29 19.13 -0.14 36.04
N ARG A 30 20.25 -0.60 35.47
CA ARG A 30 20.28 -1.16 34.10
C ARG A 30 19.48 -2.45 34.00
N GLY A 31 19.63 -3.38 34.93
CA GLY A 31 18.84 -4.62 34.98
C GLY A 31 17.35 -4.36 35.16
N TYR A 32 16.99 -3.49 36.11
CA TYR A 32 15.61 -3.09 36.37
C TYR A 32 14.95 -2.45 35.12
N ARG A 33 15.67 -1.57 34.41
CA ARG A 33 15.18 -0.96 33.15
C ARG A 33 15.22 -1.92 31.95
N ALA A 34 16.10 -2.91 31.94
CA ALA A 34 16.21 -3.88 30.86
C ALA A 34 14.95 -4.76 30.78
N LEU A 35 14.41 -5.20 31.91
CA LEU A 35 13.18 -5.98 31.95
C LEU A 35 11.98 -5.19 31.41
N GLY A 36 11.87 -3.90 31.79
CA GLY A 36 10.86 -3.00 31.21
C GLY A 36 11.07 -2.68 29.73
N ARG A 37 12.31 -2.70 29.22
CA ARG A 37 12.59 -2.60 27.77
C ARG A 37 12.15 -3.86 27.04
N LEU A 38 12.54 -5.04 27.53
CA LEU A 38 12.14 -6.33 26.97
C LEU A 38 10.61 -6.47 26.91
N HIS A 39 9.89 -6.05 27.95
CA HIS A 39 8.42 -6.09 27.94
C HIS A 39 7.84 -5.18 26.86
N ARG A 40 8.33 -3.94 26.75
CA ARG A 40 7.88 -3.01 25.69
C ARG A 40 8.25 -3.49 24.28
N ASP A 41 9.41 -4.10 24.13
CA ASP A 41 9.87 -4.63 22.84
C ASP A 41 9.06 -5.88 22.45
N ALA A 42 8.67 -6.71 23.41
CA ALA A 42 7.75 -7.82 23.22
C ALA A 42 6.32 -7.34 22.88
N GLU A 43 5.79 -6.36 23.59
CA GLU A 43 4.47 -5.74 23.30
C GLU A 43 4.45 -5.08 21.91
N LYS A 44 5.54 -4.40 21.53
CA LYS A 44 5.70 -3.85 20.18
C LYS A 44 5.72 -4.93 19.12
N SER A 45 6.41 -6.05 19.38
CA SER A 45 6.46 -7.19 18.46
C SER A 45 5.10 -7.89 18.31
N GLN A 46 4.25 -7.83 19.33
CA GLN A 46 2.89 -8.39 19.32
C GLN A 46 1.84 -7.44 18.72
N THR A 47 2.18 -6.17 18.50
CA THR A 47 1.26 -5.17 17.93
C THR A 47 1.64 -4.92 16.47
N GLN A 48 0.77 -5.30 15.54
CA GLN A 48 0.94 -4.99 14.13
C GLN A 48 -0.15 -4.04 13.64
N PHE A 49 0.25 -3.21 12.68
CA PHE A 49 -0.63 -2.29 11.96
C PHE A 49 -0.85 -2.83 10.55
N PHE A 50 -2.06 -2.63 10.06
CA PHE A 50 -2.36 -2.91 8.66
C PHE A 50 -2.01 -1.72 7.78
N LYS A 51 -1.96 -0.54 8.40
CA LYS A 51 -1.74 0.74 7.74
C LYS A 51 -0.49 1.42 8.30
N GLU A 52 0.35 1.93 7.42
CA GLU A 52 1.43 2.84 7.79
C GLU A 52 1.01 4.27 7.43
N LYS A 53 0.95 5.16 8.43
CA LYS A 53 0.51 6.55 8.25
C LYS A 53 -0.86 6.68 7.55
N GLY A 54 -1.76 5.73 7.80
CA GLY A 54 -3.10 5.69 7.19
C GLY A 54 -3.18 5.01 5.82
N VAL A 55 -2.05 4.67 5.21
CA VAL A 55 -1.97 3.97 3.92
C VAL A 55 -1.85 2.46 4.14
N ILE A 56 -2.60 1.66 3.39
CA ILE A 56 -2.49 0.20 3.45
C ILE A 56 -1.17 -0.22 2.82
N THR A 57 -0.35 -0.97 3.57
CA THR A 57 0.95 -1.45 3.11
C THR A 57 0.84 -2.45 1.96
N ASP A 58 1.81 -2.49 1.06
CA ASP A 58 1.79 -3.35 -0.14
C ASP A 58 1.59 -4.83 0.22
N SER A 59 2.29 -5.33 1.24
CA SER A 59 2.13 -6.70 1.74
C SER A 59 0.73 -7.00 2.27
N SER A 60 0.08 -5.99 2.85
CA SER A 60 -1.29 -6.09 3.32
C SER A 60 -2.31 -6.05 2.18
N GLN A 61 -2.02 -5.32 1.11
CA GLN A 61 -2.81 -5.33 -0.12
C GLN A 61 -2.70 -6.67 -0.84
N GLU A 62 -1.49 -7.20 -1.01
CA GLU A 62 -1.20 -8.50 -1.61
C GLU A 62 -1.92 -9.63 -0.88
N MET A 63 -1.73 -9.75 0.44
CA MET A 63 -2.45 -10.73 1.27
C MET A 63 -3.98 -10.60 1.12
N THR A 64 -4.50 -9.37 1.05
CA THR A 64 -5.94 -9.13 0.85
C THR A 64 -6.40 -9.62 -0.52
N GLY A 65 -5.63 -9.36 -1.57
CA GLY A 65 -5.85 -9.85 -2.92
C GLY A 65 -5.89 -11.37 -2.98
N GLU A 66 -4.87 -12.04 -2.43
CA GLU A 66 -4.75 -13.50 -2.39
C GLU A 66 -5.90 -14.17 -1.63
N LEU A 67 -6.32 -13.62 -0.49
CA LEU A 67 -7.45 -14.16 0.27
C LEU A 67 -8.75 -14.16 -0.56
N VAL A 68 -8.94 -13.17 -1.42
CA VAL A 68 -10.15 -13.11 -2.26
C VAL A 68 -9.96 -13.96 -3.51
N ALA A 69 -8.86 -13.79 -4.23
CA ALA A 69 -8.63 -14.41 -5.54
C ALA A 69 -8.32 -15.91 -5.42
N GLU A 70 -7.42 -16.32 -4.53
CA GLU A 70 -6.99 -17.71 -4.40
C GLU A 70 -7.85 -18.48 -3.40
N CYS A 71 -8.12 -17.87 -2.24
CA CYS A 71 -8.92 -18.52 -1.20
C CYS A 71 -10.45 -18.37 -1.41
N SER A 72 -10.89 -17.71 -2.49
CA SER A 72 -12.31 -17.48 -2.82
C SER A 72 -13.11 -16.86 -1.67
N MET A 73 -12.50 -15.99 -0.87
CA MET A 73 -13.17 -15.40 0.30
C MET A 73 -14.07 -14.24 -0.11
N PRO A 74 -15.32 -14.16 0.42
CA PRO A 74 -16.14 -12.97 0.23
C PRO A 74 -15.47 -11.74 0.84
N VAL A 75 -15.45 -10.64 0.10
CA VAL A 75 -14.87 -9.33 0.49
C VAL A 75 -15.31 -8.89 1.90
N THR A 76 -16.57 -9.15 2.27
CA THR A 76 -17.14 -8.79 3.59
C THR A 76 -16.53 -9.57 4.75
N ARG A 77 -15.88 -10.70 4.49
CA ARG A 77 -15.30 -11.60 5.51
C ARG A 77 -13.80 -11.43 5.69
N VAL A 78 -13.11 -10.80 4.75
CA VAL A 78 -11.65 -10.66 4.75
C VAL A 78 -11.13 -10.11 6.09
N ASN A 79 -11.62 -8.95 6.52
CA ASN A 79 -11.21 -8.34 7.79
C ASN A 79 -11.48 -9.24 9.02
N LYS A 80 -12.58 -9.99 9.01
CA LYS A 80 -12.91 -10.93 10.10
C LYS A 80 -11.92 -12.10 10.14
N VAL A 81 -11.53 -12.62 8.98
CA VAL A 81 -10.57 -13.72 8.86
C VAL A 81 -9.20 -13.27 9.33
N ILE A 82 -8.70 -12.14 8.81
CA ILE A 82 -7.40 -11.58 9.20
C ILE A 82 -7.32 -11.41 10.72
N ARG A 83 -8.35 -10.84 11.35
CA ARG A 83 -8.43 -10.69 12.81
C ARG A 83 -8.47 -12.03 13.56
N THR A 84 -9.17 -13.01 13.01
CA THR A 84 -9.28 -14.34 13.63
C THR A 84 -7.94 -15.05 13.60
N VAL A 85 -7.22 -14.99 12.47
CA VAL A 85 -5.88 -15.56 12.30
C VAL A 85 -4.89 -14.85 13.21
N ALA A 86 -4.83 -13.51 13.19
CA ALA A 86 -3.93 -12.73 14.04
C ALA A 86 -4.12 -13.03 15.53
N ARG A 87 -5.38 -13.12 15.99
CA ARG A 87 -5.69 -13.51 17.37
C ARG A 87 -5.20 -14.93 17.69
N GLY A 88 -5.28 -15.86 16.74
CA GLY A 88 -4.73 -17.21 16.89
C GLY A 88 -3.22 -17.24 17.11
N PHE A 89 -2.50 -16.28 16.53
CA PHE A 89 -1.05 -16.10 16.71
C PHE A 89 -0.67 -15.15 17.86
N GLY A 90 -1.64 -14.66 18.65
CA GLY A 90 -1.39 -13.71 19.73
C GLY A 90 -1.01 -12.31 19.27
N ILE A 91 -1.26 -11.97 17.99
CA ILE A 91 -1.00 -10.65 17.42
C ILE A 91 -2.24 -9.78 17.63
N THR A 92 -2.03 -8.59 18.18
CA THR A 92 -3.08 -7.58 18.33
C THR A 92 -3.03 -6.62 17.14
N LEU A 93 -4.04 -6.73 16.27
CA LEU A 93 -4.25 -5.80 15.15
C LEU A 93 -5.03 -4.57 15.63
N LYS A 94 -4.44 -3.39 15.48
CA LYS A 94 -5.12 -2.12 15.84
C LYS A 94 -6.06 -1.61 14.75
N ASP A 95 -5.73 -1.86 13.50
CA ASP A 95 -6.47 -1.29 12.36
C ASP A 95 -7.53 -2.26 11.80
N THR A 96 -8.31 -1.76 10.84
CA THR A 96 -9.26 -2.53 10.04
C THR A 96 -9.13 -2.18 8.57
N VAL A 97 -9.47 -3.17 7.74
CA VAL A 97 -9.78 -2.96 6.33
C VAL A 97 -11.29 -2.99 6.18
N ASP A 98 -11.85 -1.93 5.61
CA ASP A 98 -13.25 -1.90 5.27
C ASP A 98 -13.50 -2.54 3.89
N LYS A 99 -14.76 -2.85 3.61
CA LYS A 99 -15.16 -3.50 2.36
C LYS A 99 -14.80 -2.70 1.11
N HIS A 100 -14.83 -1.36 1.17
CA HIS A 100 -14.53 -0.51 0.03
C HIS A 100 -13.03 -0.52 -0.25
N SER A 101 -12.19 -0.44 0.79
CA SER A 101 -10.74 -0.60 0.64
C SER A 101 -10.38 -1.94 0.00
N VAL A 102 -10.98 -3.05 0.45
CA VAL A 102 -10.78 -4.37 -0.18
C VAL A 102 -11.24 -4.36 -1.64
N SER A 103 -12.41 -3.81 -1.94
CA SER A 103 -12.88 -3.68 -3.33
C SER A 103 -11.94 -2.84 -4.19
N HIS A 104 -11.38 -1.75 -3.67
CA HIS A 104 -10.42 -0.92 -4.38
C HIS A 104 -9.13 -1.68 -4.69
N ILE A 105 -8.58 -2.42 -3.72
CA ILE A 105 -7.39 -3.27 -3.94
C ILE A 105 -7.63 -4.26 -5.08
N LEU A 106 -8.82 -4.87 -5.14
CA LEU A 106 -9.16 -5.81 -6.21
C LEU A 106 -9.30 -5.12 -7.58
N LEU A 107 -9.94 -3.95 -7.62
CA LEU A 107 -10.07 -3.17 -8.86
C LEU A 107 -8.72 -2.68 -9.37
N GLU A 108 -7.82 -2.28 -8.47
CA GLU A 108 -6.45 -1.91 -8.82
C GLU A 108 -5.68 -3.12 -9.38
N GLY A 109 -5.85 -4.29 -8.79
CA GLY A 109 -5.29 -5.55 -9.30
C GLY A 109 -5.85 -5.94 -10.67
N GLU A 110 -7.16 -5.77 -10.88
CA GLU A 110 -7.82 -6.00 -12.17
C GLU A 110 -7.25 -5.06 -13.23
N LEU A 111 -7.21 -3.75 -12.95
CA LEU A 111 -6.64 -2.75 -13.85
C LEU A 111 -5.17 -3.03 -14.17
N ALA A 112 -4.37 -3.43 -13.18
CA ALA A 112 -2.98 -3.82 -13.39
C ALA A 112 -2.87 -5.03 -14.33
N SER A 113 -3.76 -6.02 -14.17
CA SER A 113 -3.81 -7.19 -15.05
C SER A 113 -4.20 -6.84 -16.49
N GLU A 114 -5.11 -5.88 -16.70
CA GLU A 114 -5.49 -5.40 -18.03
C GLU A 114 -4.33 -4.65 -18.71
N ILE A 115 -3.60 -3.81 -17.98
CA ILE A 115 -2.41 -3.13 -18.51
C ILE A 115 -1.38 -4.15 -18.98
N GLN A 116 -1.11 -5.15 -18.13
CA GLN A 116 -0.18 -6.21 -18.45
C GLN A 116 -0.62 -6.97 -19.69
N LEU A 117 -1.89 -7.38 -19.75
CA LEU A 117 -2.48 -8.07 -20.89
C LEU A 117 -2.27 -7.30 -22.19
N VAL A 118 -2.57 -6.00 -22.23
CA VAL A 118 -2.42 -5.22 -23.46
C VAL A 118 -0.95 -5.03 -23.83
N SER A 119 -0.06 -4.85 -22.85
CA SER A 119 1.39 -4.80 -23.09
C SER A 119 1.89 -6.12 -23.70
N GLU A 120 1.45 -7.25 -23.16
CA GLU A 120 1.75 -8.58 -23.70
C GLU A 120 1.21 -8.73 -25.13
N MET A 121 -0.03 -8.34 -25.39
CA MET A 121 -0.63 -8.38 -26.73
C MET A 121 0.10 -7.49 -27.73
N HIS A 122 0.56 -6.31 -27.32
CA HIS A 122 1.31 -5.39 -28.17
C HIS A 122 2.69 -5.94 -28.55
N ASN A 123 3.35 -6.61 -27.60
CA ASN A 123 4.67 -7.18 -27.79
C ASN A 123 4.63 -8.59 -28.40
N ALA A 124 3.49 -9.26 -28.33
CA ALA A 124 3.28 -10.56 -28.94
C ALA A 124 3.29 -10.42 -30.46
N GLY A 125 4.38 -10.87 -31.10
CA GLY A 125 4.49 -10.85 -32.56
C GLY A 125 3.37 -11.63 -33.27
N ASN A 126 2.75 -12.60 -32.58
CA ASN A 126 1.58 -13.34 -33.04
C ASN A 126 0.55 -13.49 -31.91
N LEU A 127 -0.72 -13.30 -32.25
CA LEU A 127 -1.86 -13.48 -31.34
C LEU A 127 -2.93 -14.33 -32.02
N THR A 128 -3.34 -15.41 -31.35
CA THR A 128 -4.50 -16.21 -31.76
C THR A 128 -5.61 -16.00 -30.75
N ILE A 129 -6.74 -15.46 -31.18
CA ILE A 129 -7.91 -15.27 -30.31
C ILE A 129 -8.97 -16.34 -30.57
N SER A 130 -9.64 -16.76 -29.52
CA SER A 130 -10.74 -17.72 -29.58
C SER A 130 -11.84 -17.29 -28.60
N GLY A 131 -13.07 -17.62 -28.95
CA GLY A 131 -14.22 -17.38 -28.09
C GLY A 131 -15.13 -18.58 -28.11
N ASP A 132 -15.65 -18.92 -26.94
CA ASP A 132 -16.64 -19.97 -26.78
C ASP A 132 -17.91 -19.41 -26.15
N GLY A 133 -19.06 -19.97 -26.51
CA GLY A 133 -20.36 -19.55 -26.04
C GLY A 133 -21.11 -20.70 -25.40
N THR A 134 -21.52 -20.55 -24.14
CA THR A 134 -22.32 -21.56 -23.42
C THR A 134 -23.54 -20.94 -22.76
N THR A 135 -24.56 -21.73 -22.45
CA THR A 135 -25.77 -21.26 -21.77
C THR A 135 -25.81 -21.85 -20.36
N ASN A 136 -25.89 -20.99 -19.34
CA ASN A 136 -26.04 -21.38 -17.95
C ASN A 136 -27.26 -20.69 -17.33
N LYS A 137 -28.21 -21.45 -16.78
CA LYS A 137 -29.45 -20.92 -16.15
C LYS A 137 -30.18 -19.87 -17.00
N HIS A 138 -30.39 -20.16 -18.28
CA HIS A 138 -31.02 -19.25 -19.27
C HIS A 138 -30.24 -17.96 -19.55
N ILE A 139 -28.98 -17.88 -19.13
CA ILE A 139 -28.06 -16.80 -19.46
C ILE A 139 -27.02 -17.34 -20.43
N ASN A 140 -26.95 -16.76 -21.62
CA ASN A 140 -25.88 -17.06 -22.57
C ASN A 140 -24.63 -16.31 -22.14
N LEU A 141 -23.53 -17.04 -21.97
CA LEU A 141 -22.21 -16.54 -21.63
C LEU A 141 -21.29 -16.73 -22.83
N LYS A 142 -20.49 -15.71 -23.14
CA LYS A 142 -19.43 -15.74 -24.14
C LYS A 142 -18.10 -15.51 -23.44
N LEU A 143 -17.25 -16.52 -23.47
CA LEU A 143 -15.87 -16.50 -23.01
C LEU A 143 -14.98 -16.00 -24.16
N LYS A 144 -14.02 -15.14 -23.87
CA LYS A 144 -12.99 -14.68 -24.81
C LYS A 144 -11.61 -14.91 -24.21
N HIS A 145 -10.74 -15.55 -24.97
CA HIS A 145 -9.37 -15.84 -24.56
C HIS A 145 -8.43 -15.74 -25.77
N GLY A 146 -7.14 -15.59 -25.49
CA GLY A 146 -6.10 -15.56 -26.51
C GLY A 146 -4.92 -16.44 -26.14
N LEU A 147 -4.29 -17.01 -27.15
CA LEU A 147 -3.00 -17.67 -27.02
C LEU A 147 -1.94 -16.73 -27.62
N MET A 148 -0.93 -16.41 -26.83
CA MET A 148 0.19 -15.59 -27.25
C MET A 148 1.48 -16.01 -26.54
N VAL A 149 2.60 -15.54 -27.07
CA VAL A 149 3.92 -15.79 -26.51
C VAL A 149 4.21 -14.67 -25.50
N THR A 150 4.21 -14.99 -24.21
CA THR A 150 4.35 -14.00 -23.12
C THR A 150 5.69 -14.13 -22.40
N PRO A 151 6.24 -13.05 -21.82
CA PRO A 151 7.43 -13.13 -20.98
C PRO A 151 7.20 -14.00 -19.75
N THR A 152 8.27 -14.65 -19.26
CA THR A 152 8.22 -15.34 -17.97
C THR A 152 8.50 -14.35 -16.85
N TYR A 153 7.50 -14.08 -16.01
CA TYR A 153 7.62 -13.21 -14.83
C TYR A 153 8.16 -13.93 -13.58
N ALA A 154 8.68 -15.16 -13.73
CA ALA A 154 9.25 -15.94 -12.62
C ALA A 154 10.67 -15.50 -12.19
N SER A 155 11.19 -14.41 -12.74
CA SER A 155 12.52 -13.85 -12.42
C SER A 155 12.37 -12.48 -11.76
N ASP A 156 13.48 -11.96 -11.23
CA ASP A 156 13.61 -10.61 -10.66
C ASP A 156 12.70 -9.58 -11.37
N PRO A 157 11.77 -8.91 -10.67
CA PRO A 157 10.85 -7.94 -11.28
C PRO A 157 11.59 -6.79 -11.96
N ASP A 158 12.82 -6.47 -11.56
CA ASP A 158 13.65 -5.43 -12.16
C ASP A 158 14.47 -5.94 -13.38
N ALA A 159 14.57 -7.26 -13.54
CA ALA A 159 15.30 -7.92 -14.63
C ALA A 159 14.62 -9.22 -15.08
N PRO A 160 13.42 -9.15 -15.69
CA PRO A 160 12.69 -10.32 -16.14
C PRO A 160 13.50 -11.12 -17.16
N THR A 161 13.70 -12.41 -16.90
CA THR A 161 14.30 -13.31 -17.90
C THR A 161 13.29 -13.47 -19.03
N MET A 162 13.57 -12.87 -20.18
CA MET A 162 12.73 -12.87 -21.39
C MET A 162 12.69 -14.24 -22.09
N ASN A 163 12.59 -15.33 -21.32
CA ASN A 163 12.18 -16.62 -21.88
C ASN A 163 10.70 -16.53 -22.13
N THR A 164 10.30 -16.51 -23.39
CA THR A 164 8.89 -16.38 -23.75
C THR A 164 8.22 -17.74 -23.82
N ILE A 165 7.09 -17.91 -23.13
CA ILE A 165 6.33 -19.16 -23.10
C ILE A 165 4.98 -18.93 -23.79
N PRO A 166 4.48 -19.89 -24.60
CA PRO A 166 3.10 -19.86 -25.07
C PRO A 166 2.13 -19.93 -23.88
N SER A 167 1.37 -18.87 -23.66
CA SER A 167 0.44 -18.73 -22.54
C SER A 167 -0.96 -18.41 -23.04
N GLN A 168 -1.96 -19.05 -22.43
CA GLN A 168 -3.36 -18.72 -22.66
C GLN A 168 -3.78 -17.62 -21.68
N GLN A 169 -4.15 -16.47 -22.21
CA GLN A 169 -4.67 -15.34 -21.45
C GLN A 169 -6.19 -15.26 -21.55
N PHE A 170 -6.82 -14.95 -20.42
CA PHE A 170 -8.25 -14.68 -20.33
C PHE A 170 -8.51 -13.19 -20.59
N PHE A 171 -9.52 -12.87 -21.42
CA PHE A 171 -9.86 -11.47 -21.73
C PHE A 171 -11.16 -11.05 -21.05
N SER A 172 -12.25 -11.78 -21.28
CA SER A 172 -13.54 -11.42 -20.67
C SER A 172 -14.58 -12.54 -20.73
N ILE A 173 -15.58 -12.44 -19.85
CA ILE A 173 -16.83 -13.19 -19.91
C ILE A 173 -17.96 -12.18 -20.04
N ASN A 174 -18.71 -12.25 -21.13
CA ASN A 174 -19.84 -11.35 -21.36
C ASN A 174 -21.12 -12.14 -21.53
N THR A 175 -22.25 -11.59 -21.09
CA THR A 175 -23.56 -12.14 -21.43
C THR A 175 -23.90 -11.81 -22.89
N ALA A 176 -24.55 -12.73 -23.57
CA ALA A 176 -24.96 -12.57 -24.96
C ALA A 176 -26.48 -12.47 -25.08
N ILE A 177 -26.96 -11.39 -25.67
CA ILE A 177 -28.38 -11.20 -25.96
C ILE A 177 -28.84 -12.21 -27.02
N ASP A 178 -27.98 -12.50 -28.01
CA ASP A 178 -28.26 -13.49 -29.05
C ASP A 178 -26.99 -14.21 -29.58
N HIS A 179 -27.22 -15.21 -30.45
CA HIS A 179 -26.19 -16.04 -31.09
C HIS A 179 -25.90 -15.63 -32.54
N LYS A 180 -26.13 -14.37 -32.91
CA LYS A 180 -25.79 -13.90 -34.26
C LYS A 180 -24.30 -13.61 -34.39
N SER A 181 -23.73 -13.92 -35.55
CA SER A 181 -22.32 -13.64 -35.88
C SER A 181 -21.99 -12.16 -35.79
N GLU A 182 -22.92 -11.28 -36.16
CA GLU A 182 -22.78 -9.82 -36.06
C GLU A 182 -22.65 -9.35 -34.60
N THR A 183 -23.54 -9.80 -33.71
CA THR A 183 -23.49 -9.51 -32.28
C THR A 183 -22.23 -10.09 -31.62
N GLN A 184 -21.74 -11.23 -32.10
CA GLN A 184 -20.47 -11.80 -31.66
C GLN A 184 -19.29 -10.93 -32.09
N LEU A 185 -19.23 -10.51 -33.35
CA LEU A 185 -18.18 -9.62 -33.85
C LEU A 185 -18.19 -8.27 -33.13
N GLN A 186 -19.37 -7.70 -32.90
CA GLN A 186 -19.49 -6.45 -32.16
C GLN A 186 -18.98 -6.60 -30.73
N GLY A 187 -19.31 -7.70 -30.04
CA GLY A 187 -18.79 -7.96 -28.71
C GLY A 187 -17.26 -8.11 -28.65
N TRP A 188 -16.59 -8.48 -29.75
CA TRP A 188 -15.13 -8.44 -29.85
C TRP A 188 -14.59 -7.04 -30.07
N LYS A 189 -15.24 -6.23 -30.90
CA LYS A 189 -14.88 -4.81 -31.09
C LYS A 189 -15.01 -4.03 -29.79
N ASP A 190 -16.14 -4.19 -29.11
CA ASP A 190 -16.42 -3.51 -27.84
C ASP A 190 -15.38 -3.87 -26.77
N LEU A 191 -14.91 -5.11 -26.74
CA LEU A 191 -13.85 -5.53 -25.83
C LEU A 191 -12.55 -4.74 -26.09
N ILE A 192 -12.12 -4.71 -27.35
CA ILE A 192 -10.88 -4.04 -27.76
C ILE A 192 -10.98 -2.53 -27.52
N ASP A 193 -12.10 -1.92 -27.88
CA ASP A 193 -12.34 -0.49 -27.70
C ASP A 193 -12.41 -0.12 -26.22
N HIS A 194 -13.06 -0.93 -25.38
CA HIS A 194 -13.11 -0.72 -23.93
C HIS A 194 -11.72 -0.74 -23.30
N HIS A 195 -10.91 -1.76 -23.63
CA HIS A 195 -9.53 -1.84 -23.16
C HIS A 195 -8.71 -0.62 -23.61
N ALA A 196 -8.91 -0.14 -24.85
CA ALA A 196 -8.24 1.05 -25.35
C ALA A 196 -8.66 2.34 -24.60
N GLU A 197 -9.94 2.49 -24.24
CA GLU A 197 -10.41 3.65 -23.47
C GLU A 197 -9.87 3.65 -22.03
N ASP A 198 -9.84 2.49 -21.36
CA ASP A 198 -9.29 2.39 -20.01
C ASP A 198 -7.78 2.66 -19.99
N GLN A 199 -7.05 2.22 -21.03
CA GLN A 199 -5.66 2.62 -21.22
C GLN A 199 -5.48 4.13 -21.37
N LYS A 200 -6.30 4.79 -22.20
CA LYS A 200 -6.22 6.25 -22.37
C LYS A 200 -6.50 6.97 -21.07
N LYS A 201 -7.53 6.54 -20.32
CA LYS A 201 -7.88 7.09 -19.02
C LYS A 201 -6.75 6.89 -18.02
N LEU A 202 -6.14 5.71 -18.00
CA LEU A 202 -5.02 5.40 -17.12
C LEU A 202 -3.80 6.25 -17.42
N VAL A 203 -3.40 6.38 -18.69
CA VAL A 203 -2.30 7.26 -19.10
C VAL A 203 -2.55 8.70 -18.65
N HIS A 204 -3.80 9.16 -18.75
CA HIS A 204 -4.18 10.49 -18.27
C HIS A 204 -4.05 10.63 -16.75
N LEU A 205 -4.53 9.63 -15.99
CA LEU A 205 -4.43 9.61 -14.53
C LEU A 205 -2.97 9.56 -14.06
N PHE A 206 -2.15 8.67 -14.64
CA PHE A 206 -0.71 8.59 -14.31
C PHE A 206 0.02 9.88 -14.64
N LYS A 207 -0.31 10.53 -15.75
CA LYS A 207 0.25 11.84 -16.10
C LYS A 207 -0.13 12.90 -15.07
N SER A 208 -1.42 12.98 -14.72
CA SER A 208 -1.93 13.92 -13.72
C SER A 208 -1.27 13.71 -12.34
N TRP A 209 -1.19 12.45 -11.91
CA TRP A 209 -0.54 12.07 -10.65
C TRP A 209 0.95 12.44 -10.65
N LYS A 210 1.69 12.08 -11.71
CA LYS A 210 3.10 12.44 -11.89
C LYS A 210 3.32 13.95 -11.85
N ASP A 211 2.44 14.72 -12.48
CA ASP A 211 2.50 16.18 -12.47
C ASP A 211 2.15 16.74 -11.08
N SER A 212 1.26 16.12 -10.30
CA SER A 212 1.03 16.48 -8.89
C SER A 212 2.25 16.21 -8.02
N CYS A 213 2.80 14.99 -8.06
CA CYS A 213 3.99 14.64 -7.28
C CYS A 213 5.17 15.55 -7.62
N LYS A 214 5.38 15.86 -8.90
CA LYS A 214 6.42 16.82 -9.32
C LYS A 214 6.18 18.22 -8.76
N ARG A 215 4.92 18.69 -8.71
CA ARG A 215 4.59 19.99 -8.12
C ARG A 215 4.82 20.00 -6.61
N GLU A 216 4.40 18.94 -5.92
CA GLU A 216 4.60 18.78 -4.47
C GLU A 216 6.08 18.75 -4.11
N MET A 217 6.87 17.92 -4.79
CA MET A 217 8.34 17.88 -4.59
C MET A 217 8.99 19.24 -4.84
N ARG A 218 8.64 19.92 -5.94
CA ARG A 218 9.16 21.26 -6.23
C ARG A 218 8.70 22.30 -5.21
N GLY A 219 7.49 22.17 -4.69
CA GLY A 219 6.95 23.03 -3.64
C GLY A 219 7.72 22.85 -2.34
N GLU A 220 8.01 21.61 -1.94
CA GLU A 220 8.83 21.30 -0.78
C GLU A 220 10.25 21.84 -0.94
N GLU A 221 10.91 21.60 -2.07
CA GLU A 221 12.23 22.16 -2.37
C GLU A 221 12.23 23.70 -2.35
N ALA A 222 11.19 24.32 -2.93
CA ALA A 222 11.05 25.78 -2.93
C ALA A 222 10.85 26.34 -1.52
N ILE A 223 10.08 25.67 -0.67
CA ILE A 223 9.87 26.07 0.73
C ILE A 223 11.17 25.94 1.53
N LEU A 224 11.94 24.87 1.31
CA LEU A 224 13.24 24.68 1.97
C LEU A 224 14.30 25.69 1.53
N LEU A 225 14.21 26.19 0.30
CA LEU A 225 15.12 27.20 -0.26
C LEU A 225 14.63 28.65 -0.06
N ALA A 226 13.36 28.86 0.29
CA ALA A 226 12.77 30.18 0.46
C ALA A 226 13.23 30.85 1.76
N SER A 227 13.35 32.18 1.72
CA SER A 227 13.52 32.96 2.94
C SER A 227 12.22 33.01 3.74
N LEU A 228 12.33 33.21 5.06
CA LEU A 228 11.15 33.32 5.94
C LEU A 228 10.19 34.45 5.49
N SER A 229 10.73 35.53 4.92
CA SER A 229 9.93 36.65 4.42
C SER A 229 9.07 36.27 3.21
N ASP A 230 9.64 35.53 2.26
CA ASP A 230 8.93 35.10 1.05
C ASP A 230 7.85 34.06 1.38
N LEU A 231 8.16 33.18 2.35
CA LEU A 231 7.23 32.15 2.82
C LEU A 231 6.02 32.76 3.54
N ILE A 232 6.23 33.81 4.36
CA ILE A 232 5.13 34.50 5.06
C ILE A 232 4.14 35.12 4.07
N CYS A 233 4.61 35.76 2.99
CA CYS A 233 3.74 36.32 1.97
C CYS A 233 2.90 35.23 1.27
N LEU A 234 3.53 34.12 0.89
CA LEU A 234 2.84 32.99 0.25
C LEU A 234 1.80 32.34 1.17
N ILE A 235 2.14 32.11 2.44
CA ILE A 235 1.21 31.54 3.42
C ILE A 235 0.03 32.49 3.66
N TRP A 236 0.29 33.80 3.74
CA TRP A 236 -0.76 34.80 3.93
C TRP A 236 -1.76 34.81 2.76
N GLU A 237 -1.25 34.84 1.53
CA GLU A 237 -2.09 34.80 0.32
C GLU A 237 -2.93 33.52 0.24
N GLU A 238 -2.34 32.36 0.55
CA GLU A 238 -3.07 31.08 0.53
C GLU A 238 -4.09 30.99 1.68
N THR A 239 -3.77 31.58 2.85
CA THR A 239 -4.71 31.66 3.98
C THR A 239 -5.92 32.51 3.62
N GLU A 240 -5.73 33.68 2.99
CA GLU A 240 -6.83 34.51 2.51
C GLU A 240 -7.68 33.79 1.47
N ARG A 241 -7.05 33.05 0.56
CA ARG A 241 -7.73 32.26 -0.48
C ARG A 241 -8.58 31.14 0.13
N ASN A 242 -8.03 30.41 1.10
CA ASN A 242 -8.75 29.34 1.80
C ASN A 242 -9.93 29.87 2.61
N ILE A 243 -9.76 31.00 3.30
CA ILE A 243 -10.85 31.69 4.00
C ILE A 243 -11.94 32.11 2.99
N SER A 244 -11.56 32.64 1.83
CA SER A 244 -12.52 33.02 0.78
C SER A 244 -13.28 31.82 0.22
N ASN A 245 -12.60 30.69 -0.01
CA ASN A 245 -13.22 29.47 -0.53
C ASN A 245 -14.18 28.83 0.48
N ALA A 246 -13.92 28.96 1.78
CA ALA A 246 -14.80 28.51 2.85
C ALA A 246 -16.00 29.45 3.12
N SER A 247 -16.52 30.12 2.08
CA SER A 247 -17.60 31.12 2.18
C SER A 247 -17.24 32.36 3.02
N GLY A 248 -15.95 32.75 3.01
CA GLY A 248 -15.44 33.88 3.76
C GLY A 248 -15.25 33.59 5.25
N LEU A 249 -14.89 34.63 6.02
CA LEU A 249 -14.54 34.52 7.45
C LEU A 249 -15.67 33.87 8.29
N THR A 250 -16.92 34.14 7.93
CA THR A 250 -18.11 33.60 8.60
C THR A 250 -18.31 32.10 8.37
N GLY A 251 -17.96 31.58 7.19
CA GLY A 251 -18.03 30.14 6.94
C GLY A 251 -16.83 29.41 7.55
N TRP A 252 -15.64 30.02 7.48
CA TRP A 252 -14.43 29.51 8.13
C TRP A 252 -14.59 29.35 9.65
N GLN A 253 -15.25 30.30 10.31
CA GLN A 253 -15.51 30.25 11.77
C GLN A 253 -16.56 29.20 12.20
N VAL A 254 -17.32 28.65 11.25
CA VAL A 254 -18.36 27.63 11.51
C VAL A 254 -17.84 26.21 11.26
N LEU A 255 -16.68 26.05 10.63
CA LEU A 255 -16.01 24.76 10.47
C LEU A 255 -15.60 24.22 11.84
N SER A 256 -15.96 22.96 12.14
CA SER A 256 -15.57 22.30 13.38
C SER A 256 -14.11 21.88 13.32
N ALA A 257 -13.44 21.74 14.48
CA ALA A 257 -12.02 21.41 14.58
C ALA A 257 -11.63 19.99 14.12
N ASP A 258 -12.57 19.19 13.60
CA ASP A 258 -12.41 17.78 13.24
C ASP A 258 -12.28 17.51 11.73
N GLU A 259 -12.02 18.53 10.90
CA GLU A 259 -11.53 18.39 9.51
C GLU A 259 -10.04 18.75 9.42
#